data_AF-A0AAN7SDP5-F1
#
_entry.id   AF-A0AAN7SDP5-F1
#
_cell.length_a   1.000
_cell.length_b   1.000
_cell.length_c   1.000
_cell.angle_alpha   90.00
_cell.angle_beta   90.00
_cell.angle_gamma   90.00
#
_symmetry.space_group_name_H-M   'P 1'
#
loop_
_entity.id
_entity.type
_entity.pdbx_description
1 polymer ?
#
loop_
_entity_poly.entity_id
_entity_poly.type
_entity_poly.pdbx_seq_one_letter_code
_entity_poly.pdbx_strand_id
1 'polypeptide(L)'
;MDLPIMSSNYFRKLESIISEEWETVLQKQMLETGKEEARCAIEAGDFEDGIPFITVIIDGGWAKRSYGHGFSSLSGVAVIIGKKTGKLLYLGITESSTNFTLGPTKSGEKYYIAYNHFMEWCTKNNIDSYSGNVHISAV
;
A
#
# COMPACT_ATOMS: atom_id res chain seq x y z
N MET A 1 28.31 30.57 6.75
CA MET A 1 28.17 29.32 5.98
C MET A 1 27.53 29.69 4.66
N ASP A 2 28.31 29.81 3.58
CA ASP A 2 27.82 30.11 2.24
C ASP A 2 27.45 28.80 1.53
N LEU A 3 26.25 28.30 1.81
CA LEU A 3 25.67 27.22 1.02
C LEU A 3 24.89 27.80 -0.15
N PRO A 4 25.06 27.28 -1.38
CA PRO A 4 24.22 27.68 -2.50
C PRO A 4 22.76 27.36 -2.18
N ILE A 5 21.90 28.39 -2.20
CA ILE A 5 20.48 28.25 -1.88
C ILE A 5 19.74 27.91 -3.17
N MET A 6 19.17 26.71 -3.21
CA MET A 6 18.28 26.29 -4.28
C MET A 6 16.98 27.10 -4.22
N SER A 7 16.49 27.59 -5.36
CA SER A 7 15.17 28.22 -5.41
C SER A 7 14.07 27.19 -5.19
N SER A 8 13.02 27.56 -4.48
CA SER A 8 11.87 26.69 -4.20
C SER A 8 11.24 26.11 -5.47
N ASN A 9 11.20 26.90 -6.55
CA ASN A 9 10.66 26.47 -7.85
C ASN A 9 11.53 25.40 -8.50
N TYR A 10 12.86 25.54 -8.42
CA TYR A 10 13.76 24.54 -8.97
C TYR A 10 13.73 23.24 -8.16
N PHE A 11 13.65 23.36 -6.82
CA PHE A 11 13.46 22.20 -5.94
C PHE A 11 12.19 21.41 -6.28
N ARG A 12 11.03 22.09 -6.34
CA ARG A 12 9.75 21.43 -6.66
C ARG A 12 9.74 20.78 -8.03
N LYS A 13 10.43 21.38 -9.01
CA LYS A 13 10.57 20.79 -10.34
C LYS A 13 11.35 19.48 -10.28
N LEU A 14 12.47 19.44 -9.55
CA LEU A 14 13.24 18.22 -9.36
C LEU A 14 12.47 17.17 -8.55
N GLU A 15 11.76 17.60 -7.50
CA GLU A 15 10.90 16.74 -6.69
C GLU A 15 9.82 16.05 -7.53
N SER A 16 9.12 16.79 -8.42
CA SER A 16 8.12 16.22 -9.33
C SER A 16 8.71 15.15 -10.23
N ILE A 17 9.85 15.43 -10.86
CA ILE A 17 10.53 14.49 -11.78
C ILE A 17 10.89 13.20 -11.04
N ILE A 18 11.46 13.33 -9.84
CA ILE A 18 11.85 12.18 -9.02
C ILE A 18 10.60 11.41 -8.58
N SER A 19 9.53 12.12 -8.18
CA SER A 19 8.28 11.49 -7.73
C SER A 19 7.62 10.66 -8.83
N GLU A 20 7.57 11.16 -10.07
CA GLU A 20 7.00 10.45 -11.21
C GLU A 20 7.78 9.17 -11.55
N GLU A 21 9.11 9.25 -11.54
CA GLU A 21 9.98 8.08 -11.76
C GLU A 21 9.85 7.06 -10.63
N TRP A 22 9.82 7.53 -9.39
CA TRP A 22 9.62 6.68 -8.21
C TRP A 22 8.30 5.93 -8.27
N GLU A 23 7.20 6.63 -8.60
CA GLU A 23 5.89 6.00 -8.72
C GLU A 23 5.89 4.93 -9.80
N THR A 24 6.51 5.20 -10.94
CA THR A 24 6.62 4.25 -12.05
C THR A 24 7.40 3.00 -11.65
N VAL A 25 8.55 3.16 -10.98
CA VAL A 25 9.37 2.03 -10.51
C VAL A 25 8.63 1.24 -9.44
N LEU A 26 7.95 1.92 -8.50
CA LEU A 26 7.19 1.28 -7.43
C LEU A 26 6.05 0.43 -7.99
N GLN A 27 5.27 0.95 -8.95
CA GLN A 27 4.18 0.22 -9.58
C GLN A 27 4.67 -1.04 -10.30
N LYS A 28 5.80 -0.95 -11.03
CA LYS A 28 6.43 -2.11 -11.68
C LYS A 28 6.86 -3.16 -10.66
N GLN A 29 7.49 -2.73 -9.58
CA GLN A 29 7.97 -3.64 -8.53
C GLN A 29 6.83 -4.35 -7.80
N MET A 30 5.73 -3.64 -7.50
CA MET A 30 4.54 -4.24 -6.89
C MET A 30 3.90 -5.27 -7.82
N LEU A 31 3.85 -5.01 -9.13
CA LEU A 31 3.36 -5.96 -10.13
C LEU A 31 4.22 -7.23 -10.19
N GLU A 32 5.54 -7.09 -10.26
CA GLU A 32 6.46 -8.22 -10.30
C GLU A 32 6.40 -9.04 -9.01
N THR A 33 6.34 -8.37 -7.86
CA THR A 33 6.18 -9.01 -6.55
C THR A 33 4.86 -9.78 -6.45
N GLY A 34 3.75 -9.22 -6.91
CA GLY A 34 2.45 -9.90 -6.91
C GLY A 34 2.47 -11.18 -7.73
N LYS A 35 3.10 -11.17 -8.90
CA LYS A 35 3.28 -12.37 -9.74
C LYS A 35 4.16 -13.42 -9.06
N GLU A 36 5.23 -12.99 -8.41
CA GLU A 36 6.13 -13.89 -7.67
C GLU A 36 5.41 -14.56 -6.49
N GLU A 37 4.66 -13.81 -5.69
CA GLU A 37 3.90 -14.34 -4.56
C GLU A 37 2.82 -15.33 -5.04
N ALA A 38 2.12 -15.03 -6.13
CA ALA A 38 1.14 -15.93 -6.74
C ALA A 38 1.78 -17.23 -7.25
N ARG A 39 2.95 -17.14 -7.92
CA ARG A 39 3.71 -18.32 -8.33
C ARG A 39 4.12 -19.17 -7.13
N CYS A 40 4.58 -18.53 -6.05
CA CYS A 40 4.94 -19.23 -4.82
C CYS A 40 3.74 -19.95 -4.17
N ALA A 41 2.54 -19.37 -4.20
CA ALA A 41 1.32 -20.04 -3.71
C ALA A 41 0.98 -21.28 -4.53
N ILE A 42 1.04 -21.20 -5.86
CA ILE A 42 0.80 -22.33 -6.77
C ILE A 42 1.82 -23.45 -6.51
N GLU A 43 3.11 -23.12 -6.41
CA GLU A 43 4.19 -24.09 -6.16
C GLU A 43 4.09 -24.74 -4.78
N ALA A 44 3.61 -24.00 -3.78
CA ALA A 44 3.41 -24.51 -2.43
C ALA A 44 2.16 -25.39 -2.29
N GLY A 45 1.26 -25.41 -3.28
CA GLY A 45 -0.03 -26.08 -3.18
C GLY A 45 -1.01 -25.34 -2.26
N ASP A 46 -0.82 -24.02 -2.07
CA ASP A 46 -1.69 -23.18 -1.24
C ASP A 46 -2.97 -22.84 -2.03
N PHE A 47 -3.94 -23.76 -2.03
CA PHE A 47 -5.22 -23.65 -2.74
C PHE A 47 -6.42 -23.75 -1.78
N GLU A 48 -7.45 -22.96 -2.07
CA GLU A 48 -8.76 -23.03 -1.45
C GLU A 48 -9.80 -23.15 -2.57
N ASP A 49 -10.61 -24.21 -2.55
CA ASP A 49 -11.58 -24.53 -3.61
C ASP A 49 -11.01 -24.53 -5.05
N GLY A 50 -9.74 -24.93 -5.18
CA GLY A 50 -9.04 -24.98 -6.47
C GLY A 50 -8.46 -23.63 -6.93
N ILE A 51 -8.54 -22.59 -6.09
CA ILE A 51 -8.03 -21.25 -6.36
C ILE A 51 -6.79 -21.00 -5.49
N PRO A 52 -5.65 -20.55 -6.06
CA PRO A 52 -4.47 -20.26 -5.27
C PRO A 52 -4.69 -19.02 -4.40
N PHE A 53 -4.24 -19.07 -3.14
CA PHE A 53 -4.33 -17.93 -2.22
C PHE A 53 -2.96 -17.54 -1.67
N ILE A 54 -2.78 -16.25 -1.39
CA ILE A 54 -1.56 -15.70 -0.77
C ILE A 54 -1.86 -15.20 0.63
N THR A 55 -0.93 -15.41 1.56
CA THR A 55 -1.02 -14.77 2.88
C THR A 55 -0.28 -13.45 2.85
N VAL A 56 -0.91 -12.40 3.37
CA VAL A 56 -0.31 -11.06 3.44
C VAL A 56 -0.26 -10.53 4.87
N ILE A 57 0.66 -9.62 5.12
CA ILE A 57 0.75 -8.82 6.34
C ILE A 57 0.30 -7.41 5.97
N ILE A 58 -0.62 -6.85 6.75
CA ILE A 58 -1.12 -5.49 6.52
C ILE A 58 -0.68 -4.61 7.68
N ASP A 59 -0.07 -3.47 7.35
CA ASP A 59 0.36 -2.46 8.31
C ASP A 59 -0.10 -1.06 7.85
N GLY A 60 -0.10 -0.10 8.75
CA GLY A 60 -0.48 1.26 8.43
C GLY A 60 -0.40 2.19 9.62
N GLY A 61 -0.15 3.47 9.34
CA GLY A 61 0.09 4.48 10.36
C GLY A 61 -0.38 5.86 9.94
N TRP A 62 -0.65 6.69 10.94
CA TRP A 62 -0.88 8.13 10.75
C TRP A 62 0.29 8.89 11.35
N ALA A 63 0.78 9.90 10.61
CA ALA A 63 1.83 10.75 11.13
C ALA A 63 1.30 11.50 12.37
N LYS A 64 1.98 11.41 13.51
CA LYS A 64 1.68 12.27 14.67
C LYS A 64 2.37 13.62 14.47
N ARG A 65 1.63 14.71 14.72
CA ARG A 65 2.22 16.06 14.71
C ARG A 65 2.91 16.30 16.05
N SER A 66 4.09 16.92 16.02
CA SER A 66 4.92 17.19 17.20
C SER A 66 4.55 18.47 17.96
N TYR A 67 3.62 19.28 17.45
CA TYR A 67 3.23 20.57 18.05
C TYR A 67 2.31 20.42 19.27
N GLY A 68 2.82 19.87 20.38
CA GLY A 68 2.29 20.01 21.76
C GLY A 68 0.87 19.50 22.05
N HIS A 69 0.10 19.18 21.03
CA HIS A 69 -1.26 18.68 21.09
C HIS A 69 -1.28 17.40 20.26
N GLY A 70 -1.68 16.28 20.87
CA GLY A 70 -1.56 14.92 20.34
C GLY A 70 -2.44 14.58 19.14
N PHE A 71 -2.61 15.52 18.20
CA PHE A 71 -3.38 15.34 16.99
C PHE A 71 -2.61 14.51 15.96
N SER A 72 -3.26 13.45 15.47
CA SER A 72 -2.82 12.74 14.28
C SER A 72 -3.01 13.63 13.05
N SER A 73 -2.07 13.55 12.11
CA SER A 73 -2.18 14.18 10.80
C SER A 73 -3.37 13.61 10.05
N LEU A 74 -3.95 14.42 9.17
CA LEU A 74 -4.96 13.98 8.21
C LEU A 74 -4.38 13.08 7.11
N SER A 75 -3.06 13.02 7.02
CA SER A 75 -2.34 12.08 6.17
C SER A 75 -2.02 10.78 6.90
N GLY A 76 -2.29 9.67 6.23
CA GLY A 76 -1.98 8.31 6.67
C GLY A 76 -1.33 7.49 5.56
N VAL A 77 -0.83 6.32 5.94
CA VAL A 77 -0.27 5.32 5.03
C VAL A 77 -0.82 3.94 5.39
N ALA A 78 -1.09 3.13 4.37
CA ALA A 78 -1.42 1.71 4.49
C ALA A 78 -0.54 0.90 3.55
N VAL A 79 -0.10 -0.27 4.01
CA VAL A 79 0.85 -1.13 3.30
C VAL A 79 0.40 -2.58 3.39
N ILE A 80 0.52 -3.30 2.28
CA ILE A 80 0.35 -4.76 2.21
C ILE A 80 1.68 -5.38 1.80
N ILE A 81 2.11 -6.40 2.53
CA ILE A 81 3.38 -7.11 2.34
C ILE A 81 3.07 -8.59 2.15
N GLY A 82 3.67 -9.23 1.14
CA GLY A 82 3.57 -10.67 0.94
C GLY A 82 4.26 -11.41 2.09
N LYS A 83 3.59 -12.39 2.71
CA LYS A 83 4.17 -13.13 3.84
C LYS A 83 5.32 -14.05 3.40
N LYS A 84 5.28 -14.58 2.17
CA LYS A 84 6.30 -15.51 1.66
C LYS A 84 7.53 -14.74 1.16
N THR A 85 7.34 -13.74 0.31
CA THR A 85 8.46 -12.94 -0.22
C THR A 85 8.95 -11.85 0.73
N GLY A 86 8.10 -11.37 1.65
CA GLY A 86 8.40 -10.22 2.50
C GLY A 86 8.44 -8.89 1.75
N LYS A 87 7.94 -8.86 0.50
CA LYS A 87 8.01 -7.71 -0.40
C LYS A 87 6.68 -6.97 -0.45
N LEU A 88 6.76 -5.69 -0.86
CA LEU A 88 5.62 -4.80 -0.96
C LEU A 88 4.67 -5.23 -2.10
N LEU A 89 3.41 -5.45 -1.75
CA LEU A 89 2.33 -5.73 -2.69
C LEU A 89 1.46 -4.49 -2.96
N TYR A 90 1.31 -3.62 -1.97
CA TYR A 90 0.53 -2.40 -2.09
C TYR A 90 0.99 -1.32 -1.13
N LEU A 91 1.01 -0.06 -1.58
CA LEU A 91 1.22 1.15 -0.78
C LEU A 91 0.12 2.16 -1.10
N GLY A 92 -0.65 2.55 -0.08
CA GLY A 92 -1.67 3.59 -0.17
C GLY A 92 -1.35 4.77 0.74
N ILE A 93 -1.52 5.99 0.25
CA ILE A 93 -1.27 7.24 0.99
C ILE A 93 -2.55 8.09 0.97
N THR A 94 -2.80 8.83 2.05
CA THR A 94 -3.96 9.72 2.21
C THR A 94 -3.52 11.15 2.41
N GLU A 95 -4.28 12.11 1.88
CA GLU A 95 -4.15 13.54 2.21
C GLU A 95 -5.53 14.13 2.58
N SER A 96 -5.54 15.29 3.24
CA SER A 96 -6.72 15.90 3.87
C SER A 96 -7.84 16.38 2.96
N SER A 97 -7.60 16.61 1.66
CA SER A 97 -8.54 17.35 0.79
C SER A 97 -9.28 16.51 -0.24
N THR A 98 -9.00 15.22 -0.32
CA THR A 98 -9.69 14.33 -1.25
C THR A 98 -9.73 12.97 -0.60
N ASN A 99 -10.82 12.24 -0.85
CA ASN A 99 -10.92 10.82 -0.55
C ASN A 99 -9.53 10.20 -0.68
N PHE A 100 -9.06 9.54 0.36
CA PHE A 100 -8.08 8.46 0.18
C PHE A 100 -8.58 7.75 -1.10
N THR A 101 -7.73 7.55 -2.10
CA THR A 101 -8.01 6.40 -2.95
C THR A 101 -8.14 5.26 -1.93
N LEU A 102 -9.41 4.91 -1.65
CA LEU A 102 -10.07 4.21 -0.53
C LEU A 102 -9.74 4.63 0.90
N GLY A 103 -10.70 5.29 1.55
CA GLY A 103 -10.55 5.82 2.91
C GLY A 103 -11.26 5.03 3.99
N PRO A 104 -10.67 4.83 5.19
CA PRO A 104 -11.34 4.12 6.27
C PRO A 104 -11.85 4.98 7.43
N THR A 105 -13.01 4.54 7.90
CA THR A 105 -13.58 4.71 9.24
C THR A 105 -12.86 3.83 10.29
N LYS A 106 -13.26 3.98 11.56
CA LYS A 106 -12.51 3.54 12.75
C LYS A 106 -12.61 2.03 13.01
N SER A 107 -11.50 1.42 13.44
CA SER A 107 -11.30 0.03 13.91
C SER A 107 -11.63 -1.09 12.91
N GLY A 108 -10.67 -1.98 12.61
CA GLY A 108 -10.85 -3.17 11.74
C GLY A 108 -11.09 -2.86 10.24
N GLU A 109 -12.00 -1.94 9.96
CA GLU A 109 -12.38 -1.42 8.63
C GLU A 109 -11.20 -0.84 7.84
N LYS A 110 -10.15 -0.39 8.55
CA LYS A 110 -8.91 0.15 7.96
C LYS A 110 -8.19 -0.84 7.05
N TYR A 111 -8.12 -2.09 7.49
CA TYR A 111 -7.45 -3.16 6.75
C TYR A 111 -8.32 -3.68 5.62
N TYR A 112 -9.64 -3.70 5.81
CA TYR A 112 -10.61 -4.05 4.78
C TYR A 112 -10.54 -3.13 3.57
N ILE A 113 -10.31 -1.84 3.80
CA ILE A 113 -10.21 -0.85 2.73
C ILE A 113 -8.90 -0.95 1.96
N ALA A 114 -7.76 -1.05 2.64
CA ALA A 114 -6.49 -1.31 1.96
C ALA A 114 -6.55 -2.61 1.14
N TYR A 115 -7.19 -3.65 1.71
CA TYR A 115 -7.45 -4.91 1.04
C TYR A 115 -8.33 -4.74 -0.20
N ASN A 116 -9.50 -4.09 -0.11
CA ASN A 116 -10.36 -3.86 -1.27
C ASN A 116 -9.64 -3.12 -2.39
N HIS A 117 -8.75 -2.19 -2.05
CA HIS A 117 -7.99 -1.48 -3.08
C HIS A 117 -6.96 -2.34 -3.76
N PHE A 118 -6.28 -3.16 -2.97
CA PHE A 118 -5.37 -4.14 -3.51
C PHE A 118 -6.12 -5.11 -4.43
N MET A 119 -7.33 -5.52 -4.08
CA MET A 119 -8.16 -6.37 -4.93
C MET A 119 -8.62 -5.68 -6.21
N GLU A 120 -9.04 -4.42 -6.15
CA GLU A 120 -9.35 -3.59 -7.32
C GLU A 120 -8.11 -3.43 -8.22
N TRP A 121 -6.94 -3.20 -7.62
CA TRP A 121 -5.67 -3.10 -8.34
C TRP A 121 -5.30 -4.42 -9.00
N CYS A 122 -5.43 -5.55 -8.31
CA CYS A 122 -5.22 -6.88 -8.89
C CYS A 122 -6.16 -7.12 -10.08
N THR A 123 -7.45 -6.82 -9.90
CA THR A 123 -8.46 -6.93 -10.97
C THR A 123 -8.09 -6.08 -12.17
N LYS A 124 -7.71 -4.81 -11.96
CA LYS A 124 -7.29 -3.89 -13.02
C LYS A 124 -6.05 -4.37 -13.77
N ASN A 125 -5.14 -5.04 -13.09
CA ASN A 125 -3.90 -5.56 -13.66
C ASN A 125 -4.00 -7.02 -14.12
N ASN A 126 -5.22 -7.58 -14.14
CA ASN A 126 -5.50 -8.96 -14.53
C ASN A 126 -4.66 -9.98 -13.73
N ILE A 127 -4.49 -9.69 -12.44
CA ILE A 127 -3.85 -10.55 -11.46
C ILE A 127 -4.98 -11.23 -10.68
N ASP A 128 -5.06 -12.55 -10.79
CA ASP A 128 -6.03 -13.35 -10.03
C ASP A 128 -5.59 -13.38 -8.57
N SER A 129 -6.29 -12.63 -7.72
CA SER A 129 -6.17 -12.69 -6.28
C SER A 129 -7.57 -12.90 -5.72
N TYR A 130 -7.74 -13.90 -4.86
CA TYR A 130 -9.00 -14.17 -4.17
C TYR A 130 -8.71 -14.19 -2.66
N SER A 131 -9.49 -13.45 -1.85
CA SER A 131 -9.59 -13.79 -0.43
C SER A 131 -10.82 -14.67 -0.22
N GLY A 132 -10.57 -15.95 0.04
CA GLY A 132 -11.30 -16.62 1.11
C GLY A 132 -10.50 -16.42 2.40
N ASN A 133 -11.20 -16.28 3.53
CA ASN A 133 -10.62 -16.31 4.89
C ASN A 133 -9.94 -15.05 5.43
N VAL A 134 -10.60 -13.90 5.33
CA VAL A 134 -10.49 -12.85 6.36
C VAL A 134 -11.55 -13.13 7.43
N HIS A 135 -11.31 -14.14 8.28
CA HIS A 135 -12.03 -14.29 9.54
C HIS A 135 -11.50 -13.23 10.52
N ILE A 136 -12.12 -12.04 10.51
CA ILE A 136 -11.93 -11.05 11.57
C ILE A 136 -12.80 -11.49 12.75
N SER A 137 -12.23 -12.27 13.66
CA SER A 137 -12.75 -12.30 15.02
C SER A 137 -12.21 -11.04 15.71
N ALA A 138 -13.06 -10.03 15.81
CA ALA A 138 -12.83 -8.87 16.67
C ALA A 138 -12.98 -9.31 18.13
N VAL A 139 -11.98 -8.98 18.96
CA VAL A 139 -12.15 -8.74 20.40
C VAL A 139 -11.51 -7.40 20.70
#